data_AF-L1MED6-F1
#
_entry.id   AF-L1MED6-F1
#
_cell.length_a   1.000
_cell.length_b   1.000
_cell.length_c   1.000
_cell.angle_alpha   90.00
_cell.angle_beta   90.00
_cell.angle_gamma   90.00
#
_symmetry.space_group_name_H-M   'P 1'
#
loop_
_entity.id
_entity.type
_entity.pdbx_description
1 polymer ?
#
loop_
_entity_poly.entity_id
_entity_poly.type
_entity_poly.pdbx_seq_one_letter_code
_entity_poly.pdbx_strand_id
1 'polypeptide(L)'
;MQLISLDADSTYEQPMGLGESRWGTVAVHVKTADNSGQRGAGGAQLMLAHEFIATRLAGALGLPVVSGEVVTLPDRNGTAWASLQVDAIEPTFPPTNPAELASIFPEVTAGIEVFDLWLGNTTRTEHNILFSPDVGAWVVGHEGCFADLDGEAPAEEPSGFLPPPDPRCPHVKKWCARVQFFPSDTIEHIMQTAFSLRLLNAQTRNAYKKYLLNRRDRIQELVNTASPYGEVEANQPTLNFVGADE
;
A
#
# COMPACT_ATOMS: atom_id res chain seq x y z
N MET A 1 12.19 10.93 -14.02
CA MET A 1 13.02 9.80 -13.55
C MET A 1 14.42 10.34 -13.31
N GLN A 2 14.90 10.31 -12.06
CA GLN A 2 16.24 10.78 -11.75
C GLN A 2 16.80 9.90 -10.64
N LEU A 3 17.82 9.11 -10.99
CA LEU A 3 18.65 8.40 -10.03
C LEU A 3 19.44 9.46 -9.26
N ILE A 4 19.29 9.51 -7.94
CA ILE A 4 20.11 10.34 -7.07
C ILE A 4 21.02 9.37 -6.31
N SER A 5 22.30 9.31 -6.71
CA SER A 5 23.34 8.76 -5.84
C SER A 5 23.54 9.77 -4.72
N LEU A 6 23.28 9.36 -3.48
CA LEU A 6 23.70 10.13 -2.32
C LEU A 6 25.17 9.80 -2.07
N ASP A 7 26.07 10.47 -2.78
CA ASP A 7 27.48 10.47 -2.43
C ASP A 7 27.62 11.30 -1.15
N ALA A 8 27.77 10.63 -0.01
CA ALA A 8 28.05 11.30 1.25
C ALA A 8 29.46 11.90 1.19
N ASP A 9 29.52 13.21 0.92
CA ASP A 9 30.76 13.98 0.88
C ASP A 9 31.42 13.96 2.28
N SER A 10 32.64 13.45 2.33
CA SER A 10 33.28 12.88 3.52
C SER A 10 34.06 13.89 4.38
N THR A 11 33.42 14.96 4.86
CA THR A 11 34.11 15.95 5.73
C THR A 11 33.52 16.13 7.13
N TYR A 12 32.66 15.21 7.58
CA TYR A 12 32.23 15.20 8.98
C TYR A 12 33.28 14.49 9.84
N GLU A 13 34.02 15.23 10.67
CA GLU A 13 34.85 14.65 11.74
C GLU A 13 33.93 13.86 12.69
N GLN A 14 33.99 12.54 12.59
CA GLN A 14 33.18 11.65 13.42
C GLN A 14 33.77 11.55 14.83
N PRO A 15 32.93 11.48 15.89
CA PRO A 15 33.39 11.16 17.23
C PRO A 15 34.03 9.76 17.21
N MET A 16 35.32 9.71 17.52
CA MET A 16 36.15 8.50 17.52
C MET A 16 35.53 7.40 18.41
N GLY A 17 35.09 6.29 17.83
CA GLY A 17 34.69 5.12 18.64
C GLY A 17 33.80 4.05 18.00
N LEU A 18 33.32 4.20 16.76
CA LEU A 18 32.52 3.17 16.09
C LEU A 18 33.22 2.79 14.79
N GLY A 19 33.82 1.59 14.74
CA GLY A 19 34.31 1.01 13.49
C GLY A 19 33.21 1.06 12.44
N GLU A 20 33.55 1.56 11.25
CA GLU A 20 32.63 1.82 10.15
C GLU A 20 31.85 0.55 9.76
N SER A 21 30.67 0.38 10.34
CA SER A 21 29.70 -0.61 9.89
C SER A 21 28.95 -0.02 8.70
N ARG A 22 29.62 0.12 7.56
CA ARG A 22 28.96 0.51 6.30
C ARG A 22 28.29 -0.74 5.73
N TRP A 23 26.96 -0.74 5.65
CA TRP A 23 26.17 -1.86 5.11
C TRP A 23 26.12 -1.89 3.56
N GLY A 24 27.11 -1.30 2.88
CA GLY A 24 27.16 -1.15 1.42
C GLY A 24 26.43 0.10 0.90
N THR A 25 26.34 0.23 -0.43
CA THR A 25 25.56 1.26 -1.13
C THR A 25 24.23 0.66 -1.55
N VAL A 26 23.13 1.41 -1.36
CA VAL A 26 21.78 0.98 -1.75
C VAL A 26 21.18 2.05 -2.66
N ALA A 27 20.54 1.64 -3.75
CA ALA A 27 19.77 2.55 -4.58
C ALA A 27 18.45 2.89 -3.89
N VAL A 28 18.00 4.14 -4.05
CA VAL A 28 16.73 4.60 -3.48
C VAL A 28 15.86 5.13 -4.60
N HIS A 29 14.63 4.59 -4.69
CA HIS A 29 13.61 5.16 -5.53
C HIS A 29 12.97 6.36 -4.83
N VAL A 30 13.05 7.54 -5.44
CA VAL A 30 12.58 8.80 -4.85
C VAL A 30 11.40 9.34 -5.65
N LYS A 31 10.22 9.42 -5.01
CA LYS A 31 9.06 10.16 -5.53
C LYS A 31 9.04 11.56 -4.91
N THR A 32 9.25 12.58 -5.73
CA THR A 32 9.19 13.97 -5.27
C THR A 32 7.76 14.49 -5.31
N ALA A 33 7.34 15.22 -4.28
CA ALA A 33 6.19 16.10 -4.38
C ALA A 33 6.60 17.34 -5.19
N ASP A 34 6.55 17.25 -6.52
CA ASP A 34 6.79 18.42 -7.36
C ASP A 34 5.49 19.23 -7.47
N ASN A 35 5.54 20.50 -7.07
CA ASN A 35 4.40 21.41 -7.17
C ASN A 35 4.04 21.75 -8.65
N SER A 36 4.73 21.15 -9.61
CA SER A 36 4.53 21.28 -11.07
C SER A 36 3.55 20.26 -11.67
N GLY A 37 3.13 19.24 -10.92
CA GLY A 37 2.13 18.26 -11.37
C GLY A 37 0.69 18.79 -11.38
N GLN A 38 -0.20 18.09 -12.09
CA GLN A 38 -1.63 18.43 -12.25
C GLN A 38 -2.42 18.57 -10.93
N ARG A 39 -1.88 18.10 -9.80
CA ARG A 39 -2.55 18.07 -8.49
C ARG A 39 -2.29 19.32 -7.61
N GLY A 40 -1.44 20.26 -8.05
CA GLY A 40 -1.07 21.45 -7.27
C GLY A 40 -0.36 21.13 -5.94
N ALA A 41 0.03 22.16 -5.19
CA ALA A 41 0.83 21.99 -3.97
C ALA A 41 0.12 21.16 -2.86
N GLY A 42 -1.21 21.23 -2.78
CA GLY A 42 -1.99 20.44 -1.83
C GLY A 42 -2.03 18.95 -2.16
N GLY A 43 -2.18 18.59 -3.45
CA GLY A 43 -2.29 17.19 -3.84
C GLY A 43 -0.95 16.45 -3.87
N ALA A 44 0.16 17.14 -4.12
CA ALA A 44 1.49 16.52 -4.02
C ALA A 44 1.84 16.12 -2.57
N GLN A 45 1.39 16.89 -1.59
CA GLN A 45 1.58 16.58 -0.18
C GLN A 45 0.67 15.44 0.30
N LEU A 46 -0.57 15.37 -0.21
CA LEU A 46 -1.47 14.24 0.04
C LEU A 46 -0.92 12.94 -0.54
N MET A 47 -0.34 12.96 -1.74
CA MET A 47 0.34 11.79 -2.31
C MET A 47 1.40 11.22 -1.37
N LEU A 48 2.25 12.07 -0.78
CA LEU A 48 3.24 11.63 0.21
C LEU A 48 2.61 11.10 1.49
N ALA A 49 1.50 11.72 1.93
CA ALA A 49 0.73 11.22 3.07
C ALA A 49 0.18 9.82 2.80
N HIS A 50 -0.34 9.57 1.60
CA HIS A 50 -0.93 8.28 1.21
C HIS A 50 0.13 7.19 1.19
N GLU A 51 1.29 7.45 0.57
CA GLU A 51 2.43 6.53 0.56
C GLU A 51 2.90 6.19 1.98
N PHE A 52 3.09 7.21 2.82
CA PHE A 52 3.52 7.02 4.21
C PHE A 52 2.51 6.19 4.99
N ILE A 53 1.24 6.59 4.98
CA ILE A 53 0.18 5.96 5.78
C ILE A 53 -0.03 4.51 5.34
N ALA A 54 -0.23 4.29 4.03
CA ALA A 54 -0.50 2.96 3.50
C ALA A 54 0.67 2.02 3.72
N THR A 55 1.92 2.49 3.53
CA THR A 55 3.10 1.66 3.78
C THR A 55 3.19 1.22 5.24
N ARG A 56 2.96 2.13 6.20
CA ARG A 56 3.00 1.79 7.63
C ARG A 56 1.87 0.85 8.03
N LEU A 57 0.66 1.05 7.48
CA LEU A 57 -0.49 0.17 7.74
C LEU A 57 -0.27 -1.23 7.15
N ALA A 58 0.20 -1.33 5.90
CA ALA A 58 0.50 -2.60 5.24
C ALA A 58 1.54 -3.41 6.04
N GLY A 59 2.66 -2.76 6.41
CA GLY A 59 3.70 -3.40 7.20
C GLY A 59 3.20 -3.88 8.57
N ALA A 60 2.42 -3.06 9.27
CA ALA A 60 1.83 -3.42 10.57
C ALA A 60 0.78 -4.54 10.46
N LEU A 61 0.07 -4.65 9.34
CA LEU A 61 -0.86 -5.74 9.04
C LEU A 61 -0.17 -7.05 8.62
N GLY A 62 1.14 -7.00 8.34
CA GLY A 62 1.90 -8.11 7.79
C GLY A 62 1.69 -8.33 6.29
N LEU A 63 1.20 -7.32 5.56
CA LEU A 63 1.16 -7.35 4.10
C LEU A 63 2.56 -6.97 3.56
N PRO A 64 3.16 -7.78 2.66
CA PRO A 64 4.44 -7.45 2.07
C PRO A 64 4.39 -6.10 1.33
N VAL A 65 5.23 -5.16 1.77
CA VAL A 65 5.32 -3.81 1.23
C VAL A 65 6.78 -3.39 1.14
N VAL A 66 7.13 -2.59 0.13
CA VAL A 66 8.46 -1.99 0.08
C VAL A 66 8.56 -0.88 1.12
N SER A 67 9.54 -1.00 2.00
CA SER A 67 9.77 0.03 3.02
C SER A 67 10.24 1.33 2.38
N GLY A 68 9.72 2.44 2.90
CA GLY A 68 10.15 3.78 2.53
C GLY A 68 9.92 4.79 3.64
N GLU A 69 10.51 5.97 3.49
CA GLU A 69 10.47 7.06 4.46
C GLU A 69 10.32 8.42 3.77
N VAL A 70 9.74 9.38 4.50
CA VAL A 70 9.70 10.77 4.05
C VAL A 70 11.06 11.43 4.28
N VAL A 71 11.66 11.93 3.22
CA VAL A 71 12.95 12.62 3.25
C VAL A 71 12.80 14.07 2.82
N THR A 72 13.65 14.92 3.39
CA THR A 72 13.81 16.30 2.92
C THR A 72 14.94 16.32 1.90
N LEU A 73 14.71 16.91 0.73
CA LEU A 73 15.72 17.10 -0.31
C LEU A 73 16.26 18.54 -0.19
N PRO A 74 17.46 18.74 0.39
CA PRO A 74 17.99 20.08 0.69
C PRO A 74 18.06 20.98 -0.54
N ASP A 75 18.49 20.41 -1.67
CA ASP A 75 18.74 21.16 -2.91
C ASP A 75 17.45 21.53 -3.67
N ARG A 76 16.31 20.96 -3.27
CA ARG A 76 15.01 21.17 -3.96
C ARG A 76 13.96 21.85 -3.09
N ASN A 77 14.31 22.20 -1.85
CA ASN A 77 13.38 22.78 -0.87
C ASN A 77 12.04 22.02 -0.82
N GLY A 78 12.11 20.68 -0.86
CA GLY A 78 10.96 19.81 -1.06
C GLY A 78 11.05 18.53 -0.24
N THR A 79 9.88 17.95 0.05
CA THR A 79 9.76 16.61 0.65
C THR A 79 9.57 15.57 -0.44
N ALA A 80 10.06 14.36 -0.18
CA ALA A 80 9.94 13.25 -1.09
C ALA A 80 9.70 11.95 -0.31
N TRP A 81 9.14 10.97 -1.00
CA TRP A 81 9.08 9.59 -0.53
C TRP A 81 10.30 8.84 -1.07
N ALA A 82 11.09 8.27 -0.17
CA ALA A 82 12.27 7.49 -0.48
C ALA A 82 12.02 6.03 -0.11
N SER A 83 11.97 5.14 -1.10
CA SER A 83 11.82 3.70 -0.93
C SER A 83 13.09 2.97 -1.34
N LEU A 84 13.45 1.92 -0.60
CA LEU A 84 14.63 1.11 -0.92
C LEU A 84 14.44 0.42 -2.28
N GLN A 85 15.46 0.49 -3.12
CA GLN A 85 15.54 -0.25 -4.37
C GLN A 85 16.72 -1.22 -4.29
N VAL A 86 16.45 -2.48 -4.62
CA VAL A 86 17.52 -3.44 -4.87
C VAL A 86 18.06 -3.13 -6.27
N ASP A 87 19.27 -2.61 -6.34
CA ASP A 87 19.98 -2.37 -7.59
C ASP A 87 20.50 -3.70 -8.13
N ALA A 88 19.58 -4.50 -8.69
CA ALA A 88 19.94 -5.66 -9.47
C ALA A 88 20.07 -5.20 -10.93
N ILE A 89 21.23 -5.46 -11.54
CA ILE A 89 21.51 -5.19 -12.97
C ILE A 89 20.40 -5.75 -13.86
N GLU A 90 19.68 -6.78 -13.41
CA GLU A 90 18.39 -7.28 -13.86
C GLU A 90 17.78 -8.08 -12.69
N PRO A 91 16.45 -8.12 -12.47
CA PRO A 91 15.41 -7.84 -13.44
C PRO A 91 14.55 -6.61 -13.11
N THR A 92 14.19 -5.86 -14.14
CA THR A 92 12.94 -5.10 -14.13
C THR A 92 11.80 -6.09 -13.87
N PHE A 93 11.07 -5.97 -12.77
CA PHE A 93 9.88 -6.79 -12.57
C PHE A 93 8.92 -6.51 -13.73
N PRO A 94 8.52 -7.54 -14.51
CA PRO A 94 7.52 -7.33 -15.54
C PRO A 94 6.21 -6.86 -14.89
N PRO A 95 5.32 -6.19 -15.64
CA PRO A 95 4.00 -5.85 -15.13
C PRO A 95 3.31 -7.11 -14.57
N THR A 96 2.75 -7.00 -13.37
CA THR A 96 2.21 -8.16 -12.66
C THR A 96 1.02 -8.75 -13.40
N ASN A 97 0.98 -10.08 -13.58
CA ASN A 97 -0.21 -10.78 -14.02
C ASN A 97 -1.06 -11.16 -12.78
N PRO A 98 -2.32 -10.71 -12.67
CA PRO A 98 -3.13 -10.90 -11.47
C PRO A 98 -3.54 -12.36 -11.27
N ALA A 99 -3.76 -13.11 -12.35
CA ALA A 99 -4.10 -14.54 -12.28
C ALA A 99 -2.90 -15.37 -11.82
N GLU A 100 -1.70 -15.03 -12.29
CA GLU A 100 -0.46 -15.69 -11.86
C GLU A 100 -0.17 -15.37 -10.38
N LEU A 101 -0.29 -14.10 -9.98
CA LEU A 101 -0.14 -13.67 -8.60
C LEU A 101 -1.10 -14.43 -7.67
N ALA A 102 -2.39 -14.52 -8.04
CA ALA A 102 -3.40 -15.27 -7.29
C ALA A 102 -3.11 -16.77 -7.20
N SER A 103 -2.51 -17.36 -8.25
CA SER A 103 -2.13 -18.76 -8.28
C SER A 103 -0.94 -19.07 -7.35
N ILE A 104 0.09 -18.22 -7.38
CA ILE A 104 1.35 -18.45 -6.66
C ILE A 104 1.30 -17.93 -5.22
N PHE A 105 0.69 -16.76 -4.99
CA PHE A 105 0.59 -16.11 -3.69
C PHE A 105 -0.87 -15.79 -3.30
N PRO A 106 -1.78 -16.78 -3.23
CA PRO A 106 -3.21 -16.56 -3.00
C PRO A 106 -3.52 -15.79 -1.70
N GLU A 107 -2.76 -16.05 -0.63
CA GLU A 107 -2.92 -15.30 0.62
C GLU A 107 -2.51 -13.83 0.46
N VAL A 108 -1.42 -13.55 -0.27
CA VAL A 108 -0.98 -12.17 -0.49
C VAL A 108 -2.00 -11.43 -1.33
N THR A 109 -2.46 -12.02 -2.44
CA THR A 109 -3.49 -11.42 -3.32
C THR A 109 -4.74 -11.04 -2.55
N ALA A 110 -5.30 -11.97 -1.76
CA ALA A 110 -6.45 -11.68 -0.91
C ALA A 110 -6.18 -10.54 0.10
N GLY A 111 -4.93 -10.44 0.57
CA GLY A 111 -4.50 -9.35 1.43
C GLY A 111 -4.50 -8.00 0.73
N ILE A 112 -4.03 -7.94 -0.52
CA ILE A 112 -4.04 -6.73 -1.34
C ILE A 112 -5.47 -6.28 -1.59
N GLU A 113 -6.35 -7.20 -2.00
CA GLU A 113 -7.77 -6.91 -2.27
C GLU A 113 -8.48 -6.32 -1.05
N VAL A 114 -8.34 -6.96 0.13
CA VAL A 114 -8.96 -6.48 1.37
C VAL A 114 -8.32 -5.18 1.85
N PHE A 115 -7.01 -5.01 1.67
CA PHE A 115 -6.29 -3.81 2.09
C PHE A 115 -6.66 -2.59 1.22
N ASP A 116 -6.69 -2.76 -0.10
CA ASP A 116 -7.11 -1.71 -1.03
C ASP A 116 -8.58 -1.33 -0.78
N LEU A 117 -9.44 -2.31 -0.51
CA LEU A 117 -10.81 -2.04 -0.08
C LEU A 117 -10.87 -1.31 1.27
N TRP A 118 -10.01 -1.64 2.24
CA TRP A 118 -9.99 -0.91 3.51
C TRP A 118 -9.60 0.55 3.33
N LEU A 119 -8.60 0.83 2.49
CA LEU A 119 -8.09 2.18 2.23
C LEU A 119 -8.91 2.97 1.21
N GLY A 120 -9.82 2.34 0.47
CA GLY A 120 -10.51 2.97 -0.65
C GLY A 120 -9.54 3.31 -1.78
N ASN A 121 -8.64 2.38 -2.10
CA ASN A 121 -7.68 2.55 -3.19
C ASN A 121 -8.33 2.22 -4.54
N THR A 122 -8.36 3.21 -5.44
CA THR A 122 -9.02 3.09 -6.76
C THR A 122 -8.05 2.92 -7.92
N THR A 123 -6.73 2.96 -7.67
CA THR A 123 -5.71 3.01 -8.72
C THR A 123 -4.73 1.85 -8.64
N ARG A 124 -5.09 0.71 -8.02
CA ARG A 124 -4.20 -0.47 -7.98
C ARG A 124 -4.02 -1.02 -9.40
N THR A 125 -2.82 -0.90 -9.95
CA THR A 125 -2.48 -1.44 -11.28
C THR A 125 -1.38 -2.51 -11.21
N GLU A 126 -1.10 -3.15 -12.35
CA GLU A 126 0.01 -4.09 -12.56
C GLU A 126 1.39 -3.50 -12.25
N HIS A 127 1.51 -2.16 -12.27
CA HIS A 127 2.73 -1.42 -11.93
C HIS A 127 2.83 -1.08 -10.44
N ASN A 128 1.78 -1.33 -9.66
CA ASN A 128 1.74 -1.08 -8.23
C ASN A 128 1.90 -2.36 -7.40
N ILE A 129 2.35 -3.44 -8.02
CA ILE A 129 2.77 -4.67 -7.37
C ILE A 129 4.10 -5.08 -7.98
N LEU A 130 5.12 -5.26 -7.16
CA LEU A 130 6.38 -5.87 -7.55
C LEU A 130 6.24 -7.36 -7.33
N PHE A 131 6.30 -8.16 -8.40
CA PHE A 131 6.04 -9.60 -8.32
C PHE A 131 7.09 -10.39 -9.09
N SER A 132 7.66 -11.39 -8.43
CA SER A 132 8.44 -12.46 -9.05
C SER A 132 8.01 -13.80 -8.43
N PRO A 133 7.70 -14.82 -9.25
CA PRO A 133 7.39 -16.17 -8.77
C PRO A 133 8.40 -16.74 -7.78
N ASP A 134 9.68 -16.44 -7.97
CA ASP A 134 10.79 -17.02 -7.20
C ASP A 134 11.18 -16.20 -5.97
N VAL A 135 10.79 -14.92 -5.92
CA VAL A 135 11.25 -13.98 -4.88
C VAL A 135 10.11 -13.56 -3.95
N GLY A 136 8.94 -13.22 -4.50
CA GLY A 136 7.81 -12.73 -3.71
C GLY A 136 6.97 -11.68 -4.43
N ALA A 137 6.02 -11.12 -3.68
CA ALA A 137 5.14 -10.04 -4.11
C ALA A 137 5.13 -8.93 -3.06
N TRP A 138 5.26 -7.66 -3.48
CA TRP A 138 5.19 -6.49 -2.61
C TRP A 138 4.27 -5.43 -3.22
N VAL A 139 3.38 -4.87 -2.41
CA VAL A 139 2.61 -3.70 -2.83
C VAL A 139 3.46 -2.43 -2.78
N VAL A 140 3.25 -1.56 -3.77
CA VAL A 140 3.86 -0.23 -3.87
C VAL A 140 2.83 0.76 -4.43
N GLY A 141 3.16 2.05 -4.55
CA GLY A 141 2.35 3.00 -5.30
C GLY A 141 0.97 3.22 -4.69
N HIS A 142 0.92 3.77 -3.47
CA HIS A 142 -0.30 3.91 -2.68
C HIS A 142 -1.02 5.25 -2.89
N GLU A 143 -0.67 6.02 -3.91
CA GLU A 143 -1.19 7.37 -4.14
C GLU A 143 -2.72 7.45 -4.34
N GLY A 144 -3.36 6.40 -4.86
CA GLY A 144 -4.82 6.35 -5.03
C GLY A 144 -5.62 5.92 -3.81
N CYS A 145 -4.99 5.73 -2.65
CA CYS A 145 -5.72 5.51 -1.39
C CYS A 145 -6.58 6.73 -1.03
N PHE A 146 -7.64 6.52 -0.25
CA PHE A 146 -8.53 7.56 0.27
C PHE A 146 -9.32 8.35 -0.80
N ALA A 147 -9.39 7.84 -2.04
CA ALA A 147 -10.06 8.52 -3.15
C ALA A 147 -11.51 8.96 -2.82
N ASP A 148 -12.29 8.07 -2.18
CA ASP A 148 -13.66 8.35 -1.73
C ASP A 148 -13.75 9.56 -0.79
N LEU A 149 -12.74 9.73 0.08
CA LEU A 149 -12.73 10.75 1.13
C LEU A 149 -12.24 12.10 0.59
N ASP A 150 -11.27 12.08 -0.31
CA ASP A 150 -10.72 13.27 -0.93
C ASP A 150 -11.61 13.83 -2.05
N GLY A 151 -12.69 13.11 -2.39
CA GLY A 151 -13.61 13.47 -3.46
C GLY A 151 -12.96 13.36 -4.84
N GLU A 152 -11.93 12.53 -4.96
CA GLU A 152 -11.33 12.22 -6.25
C GLU A 152 -12.33 11.35 -7.02
N ALA A 153 -12.66 11.78 -8.25
CA ALA A 153 -13.35 10.90 -9.16
C ALA A 153 -12.47 9.65 -9.34
N PRO A 154 -13.04 8.43 -9.33
CA PRO A 154 -12.28 7.26 -9.73
C PRO A 154 -11.63 7.57 -11.09
N ALA A 155 -10.39 7.14 -11.29
CA ALA A 155 -9.79 7.19 -12.62
C ALA A 155 -10.82 6.65 -13.63
N GLU A 156 -10.85 7.21 -14.85
CA GLU A 156 -11.94 7.01 -15.82
C GLU A 156 -12.28 5.53 -16.07
N GLU A 157 -11.37 4.61 -15.74
CA GLU A 157 -11.72 3.23 -15.41
C GLU A 157 -11.05 2.81 -14.09
N PRO A 158 -11.78 2.30 -13.06
CA PRO A 158 -11.16 1.52 -12.01
C PRO A 158 -10.45 0.36 -12.72
N SER A 159 -9.14 0.21 -12.50
CA SER A 159 -8.28 -0.63 -13.33
C SER A 159 -8.74 -2.08 -13.49
N GLY A 160 -9.71 -2.54 -12.67
CA GLY A 160 -10.23 -3.91 -12.69
C GLY A 160 -9.13 -4.96 -12.52
N PHE A 161 -7.94 -4.51 -12.11
CA PHE A 161 -6.71 -5.28 -12.24
C PHE A 161 -6.74 -6.48 -11.30
N LEU A 162 -7.13 -6.23 -10.04
CA LEU A 162 -7.55 -7.28 -9.13
C LEU A 162 -9.07 -7.33 -9.08
N PRO A 163 -9.67 -8.53 -9.04
CA PRO A 163 -11.10 -8.66 -8.83
C PRO A 163 -11.48 -8.17 -7.43
N PRO A 164 -12.75 -7.82 -7.20
CA PRO A 164 -13.24 -7.60 -5.84
C PRO A 164 -13.03 -8.84 -4.96
N PRO A 165 -12.72 -8.67 -3.67
CA PRO A 165 -12.45 -9.80 -2.77
C PRO A 165 -13.66 -10.75 -2.68
N ASP A 166 -13.42 -12.05 -2.82
CA ASP A 166 -14.47 -13.08 -2.66
C ASP A 166 -14.67 -13.39 -1.17
N PRO A 167 -15.84 -13.08 -0.56
CA PRO A 167 -16.11 -13.34 0.86
C PRO A 167 -16.10 -14.84 1.21
N ARG A 168 -16.17 -15.73 0.22
CA ARG A 168 -16.11 -17.19 0.43
C ARG A 168 -14.66 -17.67 0.57
N CYS A 169 -13.69 -16.93 0.04
CA CYS A 169 -12.28 -17.29 0.09
C CYS A 169 -11.75 -17.30 1.54
N PRO A 170 -11.15 -18.41 2.03
CA PRO A 170 -10.60 -18.46 3.38
C PRO A 170 -9.50 -17.42 3.65
N HIS A 171 -8.69 -17.08 2.65
CA HIS A 171 -7.66 -16.05 2.79
C HIS A 171 -8.28 -14.65 2.95
N VAL A 172 -9.34 -14.33 2.20
CA VAL A 172 -10.08 -13.06 2.36
C VAL A 172 -10.65 -12.96 3.78
N LYS A 173 -11.28 -14.02 4.30
CA LYS A 173 -11.80 -14.04 5.69
C LYS A 173 -10.70 -13.79 6.72
N LYS A 174 -9.52 -14.40 6.54
CA LYS A 174 -8.35 -14.19 7.40
C LYS A 174 -7.90 -12.73 7.39
N TRP A 175 -7.87 -12.10 6.22
CA TRP A 175 -7.51 -10.69 6.08
C TRP A 175 -8.57 -9.73 6.61
N CYS A 176 -9.86 -10.02 6.41
CA CYS A 176 -10.95 -9.30 7.07
C CYS A 176 -10.77 -9.29 8.59
N ALA A 177 -10.45 -10.44 9.19
CA ALA A 177 -10.20 -10.54 10.63
C ALA A 177 -8.97 -9.71 11.04
N ARG A 178 -7.86 -9.77 10.28
CA ARG A 178 -6.66 -8.95 10.55
C ARG A 178 -6.97 -7.45 10.54
N VAL A 179 -7.73 -6.99 9.55
CA VAL A 179 -8.17 -5.59 9.47
C VAL A 179 -9.11 -5.27 10.64
N GLN A 180 -10.16 -6.07 10.85
CA GLN A 180 -11.17 -5.83 11.89
C GLN A 180 -10.56 -5.69 13.29
N PHE A 181 -9.56 -6.52 13.62
CA PHE A 181 -8.86 -6.48 14.90
C PHE A 181 -7.61 -5.60 14.90
N PHE A 182 -7.39 -4.79 13.86
CA PHE A 182 -6.23 -3.92 13.77
C PHE A 182 -6.28 -2.83 14.87
N PRO A 183 -5.22 -2.65 15.68
CA PRO A 183 -5.28 -1.79 16.85
C PRO A 183 -5.56 -0.32 16.51
N SER A 184 -6.52 0.29 17.21
CA SER A 184 -6.84 1.71 17.07
C SER A 184 -5.63 2.60 17.38
N ASP A 185 -4.84 2.23 18.38
CA ASP A 185 -3.65 2.99 18.81
C ASP A 185 -2.58 3.01 17.72
N THR A 186 -2.45 1.93 16.94
CA THR A 186 -1.54 1.88 15.79
C THR A 186 -1.98 2.84 14.70
N ILE A 187 -3.28 2.89 14.38
CA ILE A 187 -3.84 3.86 13.42
C ILE A 187 -3.58 5.29 13.93
N GLU A 188 -3.90 5.57 15.20
CA GLU A 188 -3.70 6.88 15.81
C GLU A 188 -2.23 7.31 15.78
N HIS A 189 -1.31 6.41 16.11
CA HIS A 189 0.12 6.68 16.07
C HIS A 189 0.58 7.03 14.64
N ILE A 190 0.18 6.25 13.63
CA ILE A 190 0.53 6.51 12.22
C ILE A 190 -0.02 7.88 11.77
N MET A 191 -1.28 8.19 12.10
CA MET A 191 -1.88 9.48 11.79
C MET A 191 -1.15 10.65 12.47
N GLN A 192 -0.78 10.48 13.74
CA GLN A 192 -0.06 11.48 14.49
C GLN A 192 1.35 11.69 13.93
N THR A 193 2.03 10.64 13.50
CA THR A 193 3.35 10.75 12.85
C THR A 193 3.24 11.47 11.51
N ALA A 194 2.25 11.14 10.67
CA ALA A 194 2.00 11.85 9.41
C ALA A 194 1.74 13.36 9.63
N PHE A 195 0.99 13.72 10.69
CA PHE A 195 0.77 15.11 11.08
C PHE A 195 2.06 15.79 11.58
N SER A 196 2.87 15.11 12.39
CA SER A 196 4.16 15.63 12.88
C SER A 196 5.16 15.87 11.74
N LEU A 197 5.12 15.03 10.70
CA LEU A 197 5.86 15.19 9.45
C LEU A 197 5.27 16.28 8.54
N ARG A 198 4.21 16.97 8.97
CA ARG A 198 3.48 18.00 8.23
C ARG A 198 2.87 17.50 6.93
N LEU A 199 2.66 16.20 6.77
CA LEU A 199 2.00 15.62 5.59
C LEU A 199 0.50 15.92 5.60
N LEU A 200 -0.09 16.04 6.79
CA LEU A 200 -1.49 16.33 7.00
C LEU A 200 -1.64 17.54 7.94
N ASN A 201 -2.71 18.31 7.77
CA ASN A 201 -3.19 19.23 8.79
C ASN A 201 -4.09 18.48 9.81
N ALA A 202 -4.48 19.15 10.90
CA ALA A 202 -5.23 18.51 11.99
C ALA A 202 -6.63 18.04 11.56
N GLN A 203 -7.29 18.77 10.65
CA GLN A 203 -8.59 18.42 10.12
C GLN A 203 -8.50 17.16 9.25
N THR A 204 -7.58 17.13 8.29
CA THR A 204 -7.37 15.97 7.40
C THR A 204 -6.95 14.74 8.19
N ARG A 205 -6.02 14.87 9.15
CA ARG A 205 -5.63 13.79 10.07
C ARG A 205 -6.84 13.18 10.78
N ASN A 206 -7.73 14.02 11.34
CA ASN A 206 -8.90 13.54 12.05
C ASN A 206 -9.91 12.86 11.11
N ALA A 207 -10.08 13.38 9.89
CA ALA A 207 -10.93 12.78 8.87
C ALA A 207 -10.42 11.38 8.46
N TYR A 208 -9.13 11.26 8.18
CA TYR A 208 -8.49 10.00 7.76
C TYR A 208 -8.55 8.97 8.89
N LYS A 209 -8.25 9.38 10.13
CA LYS A 209 -8.40 8.50 11.31
C LYS A 209 -9.83 7.95 11.41
N LYS A 210 -10.83 8.82 11.33
CA LYS A 210 -12.25 8.42 11.41
C LYS A 210 -12.64 7.49 10.27
N TYR A 211 -12.18 7.79 9.05
CA TYR A 211 -12.43 6.98 7.86
C TYR A 211 -11.85 5.56 8.01
N LEU A 212 -10.58 5.44 8.38
CA LEU A 212 -9.90 4.16 8.59
C LEU A 212 -10.59 3.32 9.66
N LEU A 213 -10.91 3.91 10.82
CA LEU A 213 -11.60 3.22 11.91
C LEU A 213 -13.00 2.74 11.47
N ASN A 214 -13.77 3.59 10.79
CA ASN A 214 -15.11 3.20 10.33
C ASN A 214 -15.06 2.04 9.33
N ARG A 215 -14.15 2.09 8.35
CA ARG A 215 -14.01 1.01 7.35
C ARG A 215 -13.41 -0.25 7.96
N ARG A 216 -12.53 -0.12 8.95
CA ARG A 216 -11.97 -1.25 9.71
C ARG A 216 -13.09 -2.04 10.38
N ASP A 217 -13.95 -1.34 11.12
CA ASP A 217 -15.03 -1.94 11.89
C ASP A 217 -16.08 -2.60 10.98
N ARG A 218 -16.20 -2.11 9.73
CA ARG A 218 -17.17 -2.57 8.72
C ARG A 218 -16.55 -3.39 7.60
N ILE A 219 -15.29 -3.83 7.73
CA ILE A 219 -14.55 -4.42 6.59
C ILE A 219 -15.26 -5.65 6.00
N GLN A 220 -15.93 -6.44 6.84
CA GLN A 220 -16.70 -7.60 6.38
C GLN A 220 -17.92 -7.19 5.53
N GLU A 221 -18.64 -6.13 5.93
CA GLU A 221 -19.76 -5.57 5.15
C GLU A 221 -19.26 -5.03 3.81
N LEU A 222 -18.11 -4.34 3.81
CA LEU A 222 -17.50 -3.80 2.60
C LEU A 222 -17.14 -4.92 1.62
N VAL A 223 -16.50 -5.99 2.09
CA VAL A 223 -16.16 -7.15 1.25
C VAL A 223 -17.42 -7.82 0.68
N ASN A 224 -18.45 -8.00 1.51
CA ASN A 224 -19.72 -8.60 1.05
C ASN A 224 -20.41 -7.73 -0.02
N THR A 225 -20.34 -6.41 0.11
CA THR A 225 -20.98 -5.46 -0.82
C THR A 225 -20.20 -5.31 -2.13
N ALA A 226 -18.86 -5.33 -2.06
CA ALA A 226 -18.01 -5.22 -3.24
C ALA A 226 -18.04 -6.49 -4.10
N SER A 227 -18.36 -7.64 -3.51
CA SER A 227 -18.38 -8.91 -4.21
C SER A 227 -19.59 -9.02 -5.15
N PRO A 228 -19.41 -9.47 -6.41
CA PRO A 228 -20.53 -9.79 -7.29
C PRO A 228 -21.35 -10.99 -6.79
N TYR A 229 -20.86 -11.71 -5.75
CA TYR A 229 -21.53 -12.82 -5.09
C TYR A 229 -22.23 -12.38 -3.78
N GLY A 230 -22.68 -11.12 -3.69
CA GLY A 230 -23.25 -10.50 -2.50
C GLY A 230 -24.23 -11.38 -1.72
N GLU A 231 -24.31 -11.15 -0.40
CA GLU A 231 -24.99 -11.98 0.63
C GLU A 231 -25.90 -13.07 0.08
N VAL A 232 -25.33 -14.25 -0.18
CA VAL A 232 -26.16 -15.43 -0.41
C VAL A 232 -26.74 -15.81 0.95
N GLU A 233 -28.01 -15.50 1.17
CA GLU A 233 -28.82 -16.09 2.23
C GLU A 233 -28.53 -17.59 2.29
N ALA A 234 -28.43 -18.15 3.50
CA ALA A 234 -28.02 -19.52 3.80
C ALA A 234 -28.94 -20.64 3.24
N ASN A 235 -29.69 -20.40 2.17
CA ASN A 235 -30.63 -21.32 1.55
C ASN A 235 -30.50 -21.30 0.02
N GLN A 236 -29.42 -21.82 -0.54
CA GLN A 236 -29.47 -22.46 -1.86
C GLN A 236 -28.65 -23.75 -1.88
N PRO A 237 -29.18 -24.82 -2.50
CA PRO A 237 -28.69 -26.17 -2.32
C PRO A 237 -27.30 -26.31 -2.94
N THR A 238 -26.38 -26.87 -2.17
CA THR A 238 -25.09 -27.35 -2.66
C THR A 238 -25.29 -28.21 -3.90
N LEU A 239 -24.61 -27.84 -4.99
CA LEU A 239 -24.37 -28.72 -6.12
C LEU A 239 -23.69 -29.98 -5.56
N ASN A 240 -24.46 -31.07 -5.49
CA ASN A 240 -23.94 -32.39 -5.22
C ASN A 240 -22.96 -32.73 -6.34
N PHE A 241 -21.67 -32.85 -6.01
CA PHE A 241 -20.75 -33.58 -6.86
C PHE A 241 -21.19 -35.04 -6.85
N VAL A 242 -21.79 -35.46 -7.95
CA VAL A 242 -22.13 -36.86 -8.21
C VAL A 242 -20.84 -37.59 -8.58
N GLY A 243 -20.46 -38.54 -7.72
CA GLY A 243 -19.80 -39.80 -8.11
C GLY A 243 -18.33 -39.73 -8.50
N ALA A 244 -17.45 -40.01 -7.54
CA ALA A 244 -16.24 -40.77 -7.79
C ALA A 244 -16.33 -42.06 -6.95
N ASP A 245 -17.07 -43.03 -7.48
CA ASP A 245 -16.98 -44.44 -7.13
C ASP A 245 -17.09 -45.21 -8.46
N GLU A 246 -15.93 -45.57 -9.02
CA GLU A 246 -15.58 -46.88 -9.60
C GLU A 246 -14.09 -46.89 -10.00
#